data_AF-A0A3E4UM61-F1
#
_entry.id   AF-A0A3E4UM61-F1
#
_cell.length_a   1.000
_cell.length_b   1.000
_cell.length_c   1.000
_cell.angle_alpha   90.00
_cell.angle_beta   90.00
_cell.angle_gamma   90.00
#
_symmetry.space_group_name_H-M   'P 1'
#
loop_
_entity.id
_entity.type
_entity.pdbx_description
1 polymer ?
#
loop_
_entity_poly.entity_id
_entity_poly.type
_entity_poly.pdbx_seq_one_letter_code
_entity_poly.pdbx_strand_id
1 'polypeptide(L)' 'MKIYDFLLEKFIEMGFQEQELLGKEEFYELNLSSLEKVDLILAIQEKYGVTLELAELESMNIDTLEKYISRRE' A
#
# COMPACT_ATOMS: atom_id res chain seq x y z
N MET A 1 3.98 7.52 -11.74
CA MET A 1 4.90 6.91 -10.75
C MET A 1 4.31 5.57 -10.33
N LYS A 2 5.10 4.49 -10.35
CA LYS A 2 4.58 3.15 -10.01
C LYS A 2 4.12 3.11 -8.55
N ILE A 3 3.07 2.35 -8.27
CA ILE A 3 2.57 2.18 -6.89
C ILE A 3 3.65 1.58 -5.99
N TYR A 4 4.46 0.68 -6.53
CA TYR A 4 5.57 0.05 -5.82
C TYR A 4 6.57 1.07 -5.27
N ASP A 5 7.05 2.00 -6.09
CA ASP A 5 7.95 3.09 -5.66
C ASP A 5 7.31 3.94 -4.56
N PHE A 6 6.01 4.23 -4.69
CA PHE A 6 5.31 5.05 -3.71
C PHE A 6 5.14 4.35 -2.36
N LEU A 7 4.77 3.07 -2.38
CA LEU A 7 4.69 2.26 -1.17
C LEU A 7 6.08 2.17 -0.54
N LEU A 8 7.12 1.93 -1.32
CA LEU A 8 8.49 1.85 -0.82
C LEU A 8 8.91 3.15 -0.10
N GLU A 9 8.67 4.31 -0.72
CA GLU A 9 8.91 5.61 -0.07
C GLU A 9 8.10 5.74 1.23
N LYS A 10 6.81 5.38 1.22
CA LYS A 10 5.96 5.48 2.40
C LYS A 10 6.41 4.56 3.53
N PHE A 11 6.85 3.35 3.22
CA PHE A 11 7.35 2.41 4.20
C PHE A 11 8.67 2.91 4.81
N ILE A 12 9.56 3.49 4.01
CA ILE A 12 10.78 4.13 4.52
C ILE A 12 10.44 5.33 5.42
N GLU A 13 9.47 6.16 5.05
CA GLU A 13 8.99 7.28 5.88
C GLU A 13 8.42 6.80 7.24
N MET A 14 7.72 5.66 7.24
CA MET A 14 7.17 5.02 8.44
C MET A 14 8.23 4.29 9.28
N GLY A 15 9.46 4.15 8.77
CA GLY A 15 10.58 3.49 9.47
C GLY A 15 10.72 2.00 9.19
N PHE A 16 10.01 1.45 8.20
CA PHE A 16 10.20 0.10 7.71
C PHE A 16 11.41 0.02 6.78
N GLN A 17 12.01 -1.17 6.70
CA GLN A 17 13.09 -1.44 5.76
C GLN A 17 12.51 -1.96 4.44
N GLU A 18 13.12 -1.60 3.30
CA GLU A 18 12.67 -2.05 1.97
C GLU A 18 12.49 -3.58 1.86
N GLN A 19 13.33 -4.32 2.58
CA GLN A 19 13.28 -5.78 2.66
C GLN A 19 12.03 -6.35 3.34
N GLU A 20 11.32 -5.54 4.14
CA GLU A 20 10.03 -5.92 4.72
C GLU A 20 8.92 -5.89 3.66
N LEU A 21 9.06 -5.04 2.63
CA LEU A 21 8.16 -5.02 1.48
C LEU A 21 8.54 -6.11 0.46
N LEU A 22 9.85 -6.31 0.26
CA LEU A 22 10.42 -7.31 -0.65
C LEU A 22 10.30 -8.73 -0.07
N GLY A 23 9.14 -9.36 -0.31
CA GLY A 23 8.89 -10.76 0.05
C GLY A 23 7.63 -10.97 0.88
N LYS A 24 6.93 -9.89 1.22
CA LYS A 24 5.56 -9.97 1.73
C LYS A 24 4.61 -9.85 0.56
N GLU A 25 3.83 -10.91 0.35
CA GLU A 25 2.85 -10.91 -0.73
C GLU A 25 1.67 -10.03 -0.32
N GLU A 26 1.24 -10.06 0.94
CA GLU A 26 0.00 -9.42 1.38
C GLU A 26 0.22 -8.32 2.43
N PHE A 27 -0.61 -7.27 2.41
CA PHE A 27 -0.47 -6.13 3.34
C PHE A 27 -0.70 -6.49 4.81
N TYR A 28 -1.40 -7.59 5.14
CA TYR A 28 -1.53 -8.02 6.53
C TYR A 28 -0.23 -8.60 7.11
N GLU A 29 0.67 -9.09 6.24
CA GLU A 29 1.96 -9.62 6.68
C GLU A 29 2.95 -8.52 7.07
N LEU A 30 2.73 -7.34 6.51
CA LEU A 30 3.33 -6.10 6.96
C LEU A 30 2.62 -5.82 8.27
N ASN A 31 3.31 -6.00 9.41
CA ASN A 31 2.78 -5.82 10.77
C ASN A 31 2.47 -4.33 11.07
N LEU A 32 1.82 -3.65 10.13
CA LEU A 32 1.40 -2.26 10.18
C LEU A 32 0.39 -2.07 11.29
N SER A 33 0.59 -1.02 12.07
CA SER A 33 -0.41 -0.58 13.03
C SER A 33 -1.67 -0.07 12.33
N SER A 34 -2.82 -0.08 13.00
CA SER A 34 -4.08 0.43 12.43
C SER A 34 -3.96 1.88 11.92
N LEU A 35 -3.15 2.71 12.58
CA LEU A 35 -2.85 4.08 12.14
C LEU A 35 -2.06 4.10 10.84
N GLU A 36 -1.05 3.25 10.70
CA GLU A 36 -0.22 3.18 9.49
C GLU A 36 -1.00 2.64 8.30
N LYS A 37 -1.90 1.66 8.52
CA LYS A 37 -2.83 1.19 7.49
C LYS A 37 -3.72 2.32 6.99
N VAL A 38 -4.31 3.10 7.89
CA VAL A 38 -5.16 4.24 7.52
C VAL A 38 -4.37 5.33 6.80
N ASP A 39 -3.16 5.66 7.30
CA ASP A 39 -2.28 6.64 6.65
C ASP A 39 -1.90 6.21 5.23
N LEU A 40 -1.52 4.95 5.06
CA LEU A 40 -1.21 4.37 3.75
C LEU A 40 -2.41 4.44 2.80
N ILE A 41 -3.60 4.06 3.26
CA ILE A 41 -4.84 4.12 2.47
C ILE A 41 -5.09 5.56 2.02
N LEU A 42 -5.08 6.53 2.95
CA LEU A 42 -5.30 7.94 2.63
C LEU A 42 -4.29 8.44 1.61
N ALA A 43 -3.01 8.09 1.78
CA ALA A 43 -1.96 8.51 0.87
C ALA A 43 -2.10 7.89 -0.54
N ILE A 44 -2.50 6.62 -0.64
CA ILE A 44 -2.83 5.97 -1.93
C ILE A 44 -4.03 6.67 -2.58
N GLN A 45 -5.08 6.92 -1.80
CA GLN A 45 -6.29 7.57 -2.29
C GLN A 45 -6.03 8.98 -2.80
N GLU A 46 -5.25 9.79 -2.07
CA GLU A 46 -4.87 11.14 -2.49
C GLU A 46 -4.00 11.13 -3.75
N LYS A 47 -3.04 10.20 -3.84
CA LYS A 47 -2.08 10.16 -4.95
C LYS A 47 -2.68 9.61 -6.25
N TYR A 48 -3.54 8.60 -6.14
CA TYR A 48 -4.07 7.86 -7.28
C TYR A 48 -5.56 8.13 -7.54
N GLY A 49 -6.23 8.94 -6.70
CA GLY A 49 -7.64 9.27 -6.88
C GLY A 49 -8.58 8.07 -6.71
N VAL A 50 -8.13 7.03 -6.00
CA VAL A 50 -8.92 5.80 -5.78
C VAL A 50 -9.69 5.86 -4.47
N THR A 51 -10.64 4.94 -4.30
CA THR A 51 -11.28 4.67 -3.00
C THR A 51 -10.92 3.25 -2.63
N LEU A 52 -10.31 3.08 -1.46
CA LEU A 52 -9.82 1.81 -0.99
C LEU A 52 -10.24 1.64 0.46
N GLU A 53 -10.89 0.53 0.77
CA GLU A 53 -11.30 0.24 2.14
C GLU A 53 -10.20 -0.55 2.86
N LEU A 54 -10.14 -0.43 4.19
CA LEU A 54 -9.14 -1.14 4.99
C LEU A 54 -9.24 -2.66 4.82
N ALA A 55 -10.46 -3.19 4.74
CA ALA A 55 -10.71 -4.60 4.47
C ALA A 55 -10.21 -5.05 3.08
N GLU A 56 -10.25 -4.16 2.08
CA GLU A 56 -9.70 -4.43 0.76
C GLU A 56 -8.18 -4.44 0.80
N LEU A 57 -7.55 -3.44 1.44
CA LEU A 57 -6.10 -3.41 1.59
C LEU A 57 -5.58 -4.69 2.26
N GLU A 58 -6.22 -5.11 3.35
CA GLU A 58 -5.81 -6.31 4.11
C GLU A 58 -5.95 -7.61 3.31
N SER A 59 -6.87 -7.65 2.34
CA SER A 59 -7.11 -8.82 1.49
C SER A 59 -6.39 -8.74 0.14
N MET A 60 -5.63 -7.68 -0.11
CA MET A 60 -4.94 -7.44 -1.38
C MET A 60 -3.42 -7.58 -1.21
N ASN A 61 -2.77 -7.88 -2.33
CA ASN A 61 -1.33 -7.78 -2.48
C ASN A 61 -0.97 -6.53 -3.32
N ILE A 62 0.33 -6.21 -3.35
CA ILE A 62 0.83 -5.04 -4.09
C ILE A 62 0.48 -5.12 -5.59
N ASP A 63 0.52 -6.32 -6.19
CA ASP A 63 0.14 -6.54 -7.59
C ASP A 63 -1.36 -6.27 -7.84
N THR A 64 -2.23 -6.71 -6.93
CA THR A 64 -3.68 -6.45 -7.01
C THR A 64 -3.97 -4.98 -6.83
N LEU A 65 -3.28 -4.30 -5.90
CA LEU A 65 -3.38 -2.86 -5.73
C LEU A 65 -2.93 -2.11 -6.99
N GLU A 66 -1.82 -2.52 -7.61
CA GLU A 66 -1.35 -1.94 -8.88
C GLU A 66 -2.41 -2.08 -9.97
N LYS A 67 -2.96 -3.29 -10.14
CA LYS A 67 -4.04 -3.55 -11.11
C LYS A 67 -5.31 -2.75 -10.80
N TYR A 68 -5.64 -2.58 -9.53
CA TYR A 68 -6.80 -1.81 -9.08
C TYR A 68 -6.67 -0.33 -9.47
N ILE A 69 -5.48 0.23 -9.25
CA ILE A 69 -5.16 1.62 -9.59
C ILE A 69 -5.11 1.81 -11.12
N SER A 70 -4.39 0.95 -11.84
CA SER A 70 -4.26 1.06 -13.30
C SER A 70 -5.57 0.84 -14.07
N ARG A 71 -6.59 0.22 -13.46
CA ARG A 71 -7.92 0.07 -14.09
C ARG A 71 -8.74 1.36 -14.10
N ARG A 72 -8.36 2.38 -13.34
CA ARG A 72 -9.10 3.65 -13.21
C ARG A 72 -8.43 4.85 -13.88
N GLU A 73 -7.24 4.68 -14.47
CA GLU A 73 -6.63 5.62 -15.43
C GLU A 73 -7.18 5.42 -16.85
#